data_AF-A0A5N0TM10-F1
#
_entry.id   AF-A0A5N0TM10-F1
#
_cell.length_a   1.000
_cell.length_b   1.000
_cell.length_c   1.000
_cell.angle_alpha   90.00
_cell.angle_beta   90.00
_cell.angle_gamma   90.00
#
_symmetry.space_group_name_H-M   'P 1'
#
loop_
_entity.id
_entity.type
_entity.pdbx_description
1 polymer ?
#
loop_
_entity_poly.entity_id
_entity_poly.type
_entity_poly.pdbx_seq_one_letter_code
_entity_poly.pdbx_strand_id
1 'polypeptide(L)'
;MRQERRPVRRRHRPARVPRHRGGTGAVPRRPPARGRGTARAARNPRDLHRRRSPASGCGGRGCRPGSLLRAILRRCGRALVPGQRGVRRCHPRRRVHRDHRHPLLLIPETSHCPDKGPVMRLKTLSTAAAVAATAALVLTGCAADTSSAEPAAAASDVIRVGALTPGNANDGAFNQSLADALARLADEGLIEYELREQMADPATSEPVIADFASQGFDLIVGHGIELGDAIFSVAEDFPDVDFTASGGVDILDKGTDNVETWTYDATQVGYLSGYIAGLTGAAGVGRVESMELDFVKVTDEFFQLGVAAANPAATLLPVVYAGSFDDAEAAASATKGLIDQGADLVYTTGDGIAAGVGAAAAEAGVLSIGVSPAAGEAALATNVSTVDLDMYPILKAWIDEVRDGGFGGDGVVSTLANGGLTYKKINDVEGRVPSDVTAKVDELIAGISDGSITIP
;
A
#
# COMPACT_ATOMS: atom_id res chain seq x y z
N MET A 1 49.29 -26.81 -1.82
CA MET A 1 50.25 -27.11 -0.72
C MET A 1 49.69 -26.54 0.57
N ARG A 2 49.61 -27.37 1.62
CA ARG A 2 49.16 -27.02 2.99
C ARG A 2 49.92 -25.83 3.57
N GLN A 3 49.25 -24.99 4.36
CA GLN A 3 49.68 -24.72 5.73
C GLN A 3 48.57 -24.06 6.57
N GLU A 4 48.20 -24.78 7.63
CA GLU A 4 47.40 -24.32 8.78
C GLU A 4 48.18 -23.30 9.62
N ARG A 5 47.51 -22.30 10.19
CA ARG A 5 47.89 -21.72 11.50
C ARG A 5 46.66 -21.35 12.34
N ARG A 6 46.68 -21.88 13.57
CA ARG A 6 45.70 -21.81 14.67
C ARG A 6 45.67 -20.44 15.41
N PRO A 7 44.65 -20.18 16.25
CA PRO A 7 44.27 -18.85 16.72
C PRO A 7 44.89 -18.41 18.06
N VAL A 8 44.91 -17.10 18.28
CA VAL A 8 45.41 -16.41 19.49
C VAL A 8 44.30 -16.32 20.55
N ARG A 9 44.51 -16.93 21.72
CA ARG A 9 43.69 -16.72 22.94
C ARG A 9 44.21 -15.51 23.72
N ARG A 10 43.40 -14.48 23.94
CA ARG A 10 43.60 -13.47 25.01
C ARG A 10 42.67 -13.76 26.18
N ARG A 11 43.25 -13.87 27.38
CA ARG A 11 42.55 -14.06 28.66
C ARG A 11 42.09 -12.70 29.20
N HIS A 12 40.80 -12.54 29.47
CA HIS A 12 40.27 -11.43 30.27
C HIS A 12 40.30 -11.77 31.77
N ARG A 13 40.81 -10.83 32.58
CA ARG A 13 40.74 -10.80 34.05
C ARG A 13 39.31 -10.40 34.49
N PRO A 14 38.76 -10.95 35.59
CA PRO A 14 37.50 -10.49 36.16
C PRO A 14 37.70 -9.30 37.11
N ALA A 15 36.78 -8.32 37.04
CA ALA A 15 36.72 -7.17 37.93
C ALA A 15 36.02 -7.51 39.26
N ARG A 16 36.48 -6.85 40.32
CA ARG A 16 36.12 -7.05 41.73
C ARG A 16 34.79 -6.41 42.12
N VAL A 17 34.05 -7.11 42.98
CA VAL A 17 32.93 -6.64 43.81
C VAL A 17 33.45 -5.83 45.01
N PRO A 18 32.76 -4.76 45.46
CA PRO A 18 32.91 -4.25 46.82
C PRO A 18 31.72 -4.62 47.72
N ARG A 19 32.04 -5.16 48.91
CA ARG A 19 31.16 -5.32 50.08
C ARG A 19 31.58 -4.33 51.17
N HIS A 20 30.63 -3.68 51.83
CA HIS A 20 30.68 -3.16 53.22
C HIS A 20 29.23 -3.21 53.76
N ARG A 21 28.84 -4.03 54.74
CA ARG A 21 28.93 -3.90 56.24
C ARG A 21 28.52 -2.51 56.74
N GLY A 22 27.56 -2.28 57.64
CA GLY A 22 26.65 -3.13 58.43
C GLY A 22 26.01 -2.33 59.59
N GLY A 23 24.94 -2.88 60.20
CA GLY A 23 24.37 -2.54 61.53
C GLY A 23 23.15 -1.60 61.54
N THR A 24 22.13 -1.66 62.42
CA THR A 24 21.72 -2.54 63.55
C THR A 24 20.40 -1.96 64.12
N GLY A 25 19.42 -2.81 64.49
CA GLY A 25 18.29 -2.51 65.42
C GLY A 25 17.12 -1.70 64.84
N ALA A 26 15.86 -1.82 65.26
CA ALA A 26 15.16 -2.65 66.24
C ALA A 26 13.64 -2.55 65.95
N VAL A 27 12.86 -3.58 66.33
CA VAL A 27 11.38 -3.63 66.28
C VAL A 27 10.80 -2.95 67.54
N PRO A 28 9.60 -2.31 67.49
CA PRO A 28 8.45 -2.89 68.22
C PRO A 28 7.04 -2.69 67.60
N ARG A 29 6.27 -3.79 67.59
CA ARG A 29 4.88 -4.01 68.05
C ARG A 29 3.80 -2.88 68.02
N ARG A 30 2.79 -3.11 67.15
CA ARG A 30 1.30 -3.20 67.33
C ARG A 30 0.39 -1.99 67.74
N PRO A 31 -0.92 -2.02 67.35
CA PRO A 31 -1.93 -0.91 67.26
C PRO A 31 -2.79 -0.79 68.57
N PRO A 32 -4.01 -0.18 68.72
CA PRO A 32 -5.09 0.25 67.77
C PRO A 32 -5.96 1.51 68.13
N ALA A 33 -6.96 1.86 67.28
CA ALA A 33 -8.32 2.39 67.60
C ALA A 33 -8.92 3.15 66.37
N ARG A 34 -10.08 2.76 65.78
CA ARG A 34 -11.51 2.85 66.17
C ARG A 34 -12.18 4.23 65.99
N GLY A 35 -13.27 4.24 65.21
CA GLY A 35 -14.40 5.19 65.24
C GLY A 35 -15.13 5.23 63.87
N ARG A 36 -16.12 4.36 63.58
CA ARG A 36 -17.58 4.38 63.89
C ARG A 36 -18.38 5.59 63.37
N GLY A 37 -19.41 5.28 62.56
CA GLY A 37 -20.60 6.08 62.24
C GLY A 37 -21.24 5.61 60.92
N THR A 38 -22.05 4.53 60.88
CA THR A 38 -23.54 4.51 60.83
C THR A 38 -24.15 5.33 59.67
N ALA A 39 -25.13 4.94 58.88
CA ALA A 39 -26.06 3.79 58.79
C ALA A 39 -27.01 4.02 57.58
N ARG A 40 -27.68 2.94 57.12
CA ARG A 40 -29.00 2.87 56.44
C ARG A 40 -29.15 3.51 55.03
N ALA A 41 -30.00 3.02 54.12
CA ALA A 41 -30.85 1.84 54.05
C ALA A 41 -31.26 1.62 52.59
N ALA A 42 -31.49 0.35 52.23
CA ALA A 42 -32.27 -0.06 51.08
C ALA A 42 -33.72 0.45 51.14
N ARG A 43 -34.31 0.77 49.98
CA ARG A 43 -35.64 0.31 49.53
C ARG A 43 -36.06 0.97 48.21
N ASN A 44 -36.31 0.12 47.22
CA ASN A 44 -37.35 0.34 46.20
C ASN A 44 -38.71 0.03 46.86
N PRO A 45 -39.82 0.67 46.48
CA PRO A 45 -40.74 -0.01 45.56
C PRO A 45 -41.55 0.90 44.61
N ARG A 46 -42.07 0.23 43.57
CA ARG A 46 -43.18 0.60 42.67
C ARG A 46 -44.43 1.08 43.42
N ASP A 47 -45.16 2.07 42.88
CA ASP A 47 -46.46 1.87 42.22
C ASP A 47 -47.20 3.17 41.80
N LEU A 48 -47.75 3.12 40.58
CA LEU A 48 -49.11 3.51 40.14
C LEU A 48 -49.69 4.90 40.52
N HIS A 49 -50.03 5.77 39.54
CA HIS A 49 -51.26 5.71 38.73
C HIS A 49 -51.66 7.08 38.09
N ARG A 50 -52.13 6.99 36.82
CA ARG A 50 -53.25 7.73 36.18
C ARG A 50 -53.09 9.23 35.83
N ARG A 51 -53.20 9.54 34.54
CA ARG A 51 -54.42 10.07 33.83
C ARG A 51 -54.08 10.31 32.34
N ARG A 52 -54.68 9.54 31.42
CA ARG A 52 -55.91 9.80 30.62
C ARG A 52 -55.64 10.49 29.26
N SER A 53 -55.71 9.69 28.20
CA SER A 53 -56.21 10.09 26.87
C SER A 53 -57.75 10.12 26.85
N PRO A 54 -58.36 10.72 25.81
CA PRO A 54 -59.36 9.99 25.03
C PRO A 54 -59.17 10.18 23.49
N ALA A 55 -59.25 9.08 22.71
CA ALA A 55 -60.33 8.71 21.77
C ALA A 55 -60.14 9.35 20.37
N SER A 56 -60.45 8.79 19.20
CA SER A 56 -61.11 7.58 18.63
C SER A 56 -60.97 7.79 17.10
N GLY A 57 -60.77 6.82 16.20
CA GLY A 57 -61.58 5.64 15.89
C GLY A 57 -61.38 5.17 14.42
N CYS A 58 -62.01 4.04 14.09
CA CYS A 58 -62.16 3.38 12.77
C CYS A 58 -60.88 2.80 12.13
N GLY A 59 -60.65 1.48 11.99
CA GLY A 59 -61.52 0.39 11.52
C GLY A 59 -61.37 0.25 10.00
N GLY A 60 -61.03 -0.85 9.34
CA GLY A 60 -60.64 -2.22 9.69
C GLY A 60 -60.57 -3.04 8.40
N ARG A 61 -59.86 -4.18 8.43
CA ARG A 61 -59.82 -5.27 7.40
C ARG A 61 -59.12 -4.87 6.07
N GLY A 62 -58.30 -5.67 5.41
CA GLY A 62 -57.93 -7.08 5.48
C GLY A 62 -57.34 -7.48 4.12
N CYS A 63 -56.61 -8.59 4.08
CA CYS A 63 -56.14 -9.35 2.90
C CYS A 63 -54.84 -8.90 2.19
N ARG A 64 -53.77 -9.67 2.45
CA ARG A 64 -52.77 -10.11 1.45
C ARG A 64 -53.36 -11.30 0.64
N PRO A 65 -52.69 -11.91 -0.37
CA PRO A 65 -51.54 -11.50 -1.20
C PRO A 65 -51.80 -11.71 -2.73
N GLY A 66 -50.88 -11.32 -3.62
CA GLY A 66 -50.96 -11.74 -5.03
C GLY A 66 -49.88 -11.17 -5.95
N SER A 67 -49.03 -12.08 -6.43
CA SER A 67 -48.02 -12.01 -7.50
C SER A 67 -48.50 -11.53 -8.88
N LEU A 68 -47.64 -10.89 -9.68
CA LEU A 68 -47.51 -10.98 -11.16
C LEU A 68 -46.36 -10.03 -11.59
N LEU A 69 -45.23 -10.50 -12.14
CA LEU A 69 -44.93 -10.97 -13.50
C LEU A 69 -44.39 -9.87 -14.44
N ARG A 70 -43.37 -10.30 -15.18
CA ARG A 70 -42.42 -9.69 -16.13
C ARG A 70 -42.94 -8.84 -17.31
N ALA A 71 -41.95 -8.18 -17.92
CA ALA A 71 -41.75 -7.77 -19.33
C ALA A 71 -42.14 -6.30 -19.65
N ILE A 72 -41.33 -5.50 -20.36
CA ILE A 72 -41.02 -5.51 -21.82
C ILE A 72 -39.81 -4.55 -22.06
N LEU A 73 -38.65 -4.99 -22.55
CA LEU A 73 -38.10 -4.91 -23.94
C LEU A 73 -37.98 -3.53 -24.64
N ARG A 74 -36.71 -3.14 -24.89
CA ARG A 74 -36.04 -2.62 -26.12
C ARG A 74 -36.71 -1.52 -26.97
N ARG A 75 -35.93 -0.47 -27.30
CA ARG A 75 -35.55 -0.14 -28.71
C ARG A 75 -34.51 0.99 -28.86
N CYS A 76 -33.53 0.72 -29.74
CA CYS A 76 -32.85 1.57 -30.75
C CYS A 76 -32.07 2.82 -30.27
N GLY A 77 -30.91 3.19 -30.81
CA GLY A 77 -30.21 2.80 -32.04
C GLY A 77 -29.45 4.01 -32.61
N ARG A 78 -28.18 3.80 -32.99
CA ARG A 78 -27.14 4.73 -33.53
C ARG A 78 -27.55 5.62 -34.73
N ALA A 79 -26.86 6.76 -34.88
CA ALA A 79 -26.21 7.30 -36.12
C ALA A 79 -25.53 8.66 -35.80
N LEU A 80 -24.20 8.83 -35.88
CA LEU A 80 -23.31 9.18 -37.02
C LEU A 80 -23.51 10.58 -37.69
N VAL A 81 -22.40 11.34 -37.62
CA VAL A 81 -21.89 12.65 -38.16
C VAL A 81 -21.99 12.73 -39.73
N PRO A 82 -21.79 13.84 -40.53
CA PRO A 82 -21.02 15.12 -40.38
C PRO A 82 -21.64 16.43 -40.94
N GLY A 83 -20.93 17.57 -40.77
CA GLY A 83 -20.79 18.53 -41.89
C GLY A 83 -20.73 20.03 -41.57
N GLN A 84 -19.57 20.63 -41.83
CA GLN A 84 -19.22 22.06 -41.75
C GLN A 84 -20.11 23.04 -42.56
N ARG A 85 -20.17 24.31 -42.10
CA ARG A 85 -19.79 25.54 -42.84
C ARG A 85 -20.15 26.81 -42.05
N GLY A 86 -19.17 27.70 -41.89
CA GLY A 86 -19.39 29.04 -41.35
C GLY A 86 -19.83 30.05 -42.40
N VAL A 87 -20.61 31.06 -42.01
CA VAL A 87 -20.67 32.38 -42.66
C VAL A 87 -20.97 33.46 -41.59
N ARG A 88 -20.35 34.62 -41.81
CA ARG A 88 -20.25 35.80 -40.96
C ARG A 88 -21.54 36.64 -40.86
N ARG A 89 -21.67 37.28 -39.68
CA ARG A 89 -22.15 38.65 -39.36
C ARG A 89 -23.51 39.12 -39.88
N CYS A 90 -24.35 39.59 -38.93
CA CYS A 90 -24.89 40.96 -38.93
C CYS A 90 -25.39 41.35 -37.52
N HIS A 91 -25.03 42.56 -37.08
CA HIS A 91 -25.49 43.25 -35.86
C HIS A 91 -26.83 43.96 -36.11
N PRO A 92 -27.57 44.33 -35.05
CA PRO A 92 -27.56 45.75 -34.66
C PRO A 92 -27.58 46.03 -33.14
N ARG A 93 -26.71 46.99 -32.75
CA ARG A 93 -26.89 48.19 -31.87
C ARG A 93 -28.22 48.28 -31.08
N ARG A 94 -28.33 48.81 -29.84
CA ARG A 94 -27.57 49.79 -29.03
C ARG A 94 -28.32 49.91 -27.68
N ARG A 95 -27.64 50.17 -26.56
CA ARG A 95 -27.86 51.37 -25.70
C ARG A 95 -26.87 51.41 -24.54
N VAL A 96 -26.64 52.64 -24.11
CA VAL A 96 -25.54 53.18 -23.32
C VAL A 96 -26.04 53.45 -21.90
N HIS A 97 -25.23 53.18 -20.88
CA HIS A 97 -25.10 54.07 -19.73
C HIS A 97 -23.65 54.06 -19.22
N ARG A 98 -23.21 55.26 -18.84
CA ARG A 98 -21.87 55.69 -18.48
C ARG A 98 -21.95 56.09 -17.01
N ASP A 99 -21.02 55.65 -16.17
CA ASP A 99 -20.38 56.57 -15.22
C ASP A 99 -19.05 56.07 -14.65
N HIS A 100 -18.22 57.06 -14.30
CA HIS A 100 -16.78 57.04 -14.08
C HIS A 100 -16.31 56.57 -12.68
N ARG A 101 -15.10 55.99 -12.60
CA ARG A 101 -13.88 56.54 -11.94
C ARG A 101 -12.87 55.44 -11.60
N HIS A 102 -11.63 55.52 -12.12
CA HIS A 102 -10.35 55.37 -11.40
C HIS A 102 -9.16 55.64 -12.36
N PRO A 103 -8.02 56.16 -11.87
CA PRO A 103 -7.05 56.92 -12.68
C PRO A 103 -5.91 56.08 -13.29
N LEU A 104 -5.39 56.60 -14.41
CA LEU A 104 -4.18 56.18 -15.11
C LEU A 104 -2.91 56.37 -14.25
N LEU A 105 -1.95 55.44 -14.38
CA LEU A 105 -0.54 55.70 -14.14
C LEU A 105 0.26 55.28 -15.39
N LEU A 106 1.07 56.23 -15.85
CA LEU A 106 1.86 56.23 -17.08
C LEU A 106 3.12 55.37 -16.95
N ILE A 107 3.42 54.67 -18.04
CA ILE A 107 4.72 54.06 -18.36
C ILE A 107 5.66 55.17 -18.87
N PRO A 108 6.94 55.15 -18.49
CA PRO A 108 8.00 55.64 -19.37
C PRO A 108 8.97 54.50 -19.75
N GLU A 109 9.16 54.34 -21.06
CA GLU A 109 10.27 53.62 -21.68
C GLU A 109 11.60 54.37 -21.41
N THR A 110 12.65 53.64 -21.07
CA THR A 110 14.02 54.05 -21.37
C THR A 110 14.84 52.88 -21.89
N SER A 111 15.37 53.11 -23.08
CA SER A 111 16.27 52.30 -23.89
C SER A 111 17.66 52.21 -23.25
N HIS A 112 18.34 51.07 -23.36
CA HIS A 112 19.82 50.98 -23.38
C HIS A 112 20.28 49.74 -24.17
N CYS A 113 20.90 49.97 -25.33
CA CYS A 113 21.79 49.03 -26.02
C CYS A 113 23.15 48.98 -25.32
N PRO A 114 23.94 47.92 -25.59
CA PRO A 114 25.36 48.11 -25.93
C PRO A 114 25.68 47.64 -27.35
N ASP A 115 26.69 48.32 -27.90
CA ASP A 115 27.15 48.35 -29.29
C ASP A 115 28.27 47.32 -29.56
N LYS A 116 28.23 46.80 -30.78
CA LYS A 116 29.24 46.23 -31.71
C LYS A 116 30.63 45.75 -31.23
N GLY A 117 30.97 44.55 -31.72
CA GLY A 117 32.33 44.11 -32.10
C GLY A 117 32.27 43.20 -33.34
N PRO A 118 33.31 43.15 -34.21
CA PRO A 118 33.12 43.04 -35.65
C PRO A 118 33.02 41.61 -36.20
N VAL A 119 32.22 41.49 -37.26
CA VAL A 119 32.05 40.31 -38.10
C VAL A 119 33.22 40.23 -39.08
N MET A 120 34.05 39.19 -38.97
CA MET A 120 35.07 38.89 -39.98
C MET A 120 34.47 37.90 -41.00
N ARG A 121 34.35 38.38 -42.25
CA ARG A 121 33.85 37.63 -43.40
C ARG A 121 35.01 37.02 -44.19
N LEU A 122 34.73 35.83 -44.72
CA LEU A 122 35.31 35.17 -45.89
C LEU A 122 36.79 34.73 -45.84
N LYS A 123 36.98 33.41 -46.01
CA LYS A 123 37.60 32.88 -47.24
C LYS A 123 37.10 31.45 -47.49
N THR A 124 36.40 31.33 -48.61
CA THR A 124 36.18 30.13 -49.41
C THR A 124 37.50 29.41 -49.71
N LEU A 125 37.49 28.08 -49.70
CA LEU A 125 38.25 27.26 -50.66
C LEU A 125 37.75 25.81 -50.61
N SER A 126 36.89 25.51 -51.56
CA SER A 126 36.67 24.17 -52.11
C SER A 126 37.96 23.67 -52.75
N THR A 127 38.26 22.37 -52.65
CA THR A 127 38.83 21.59 -53.76
C THR A 127 38.70 20.10 -53.47
N ALA A 128 37.89 19.45 -54.29
CA ALA A 128 37.87 18.02 -54.54
C ALA A 128 38.84 17.68 -55.69
N ALA A 129 39.01 16.37 -55.91
CA ALA A 129 39.71 15.68 -57.01
C ALA A 129 41.23 15.45 -56.78
N ALA A 130 41.85 14.31 -57.14
CA ALA A 130 41.47 13.19 -58.00
C ALA A 130 42.36 11.96 -57.64
N VAL A 131 41.88 10.70 -57.58
CA VAL A 131 41.65 9.70 -58.67
C VAL A 131 42.89 8.88 -59.08
N ALA A 132 42.63 7.58 -59.30
CA ALA A 132 43.35 6.54 -60.09
C ALA A 132 44.43 5.71 -59.37
N ALA A 133 44.55 4.38 -59.55
CA ALA A 133 43.80 3.35 -60.28
C ALA A 133 44.36 1.97 -59.81
N THR A 134 43.62 0.87 -59.71
CA THR A 134 43.36 -0.18 -60.74
C THR A 134 42.79 -1.39 -59.95
N ALA A 135 41.61 -1.94 -60.20
CA ALA A 135 41.09 -2.73 -61.34
C ALA A 135 41.47 -4.23 -61.34
N ALA A 136 40.46 -5.04 -60.94
CA ALA A 136 40.01 -6.32 -61.50
C ALA A 136 40.75 -7.64 -61.21
N LEU A 137 40.05 -8.58 -60.55
CA LEU A 137 39.90 -10.03 -60.83
C LEU A 137 39.06 -10.63 -59.66
N VAL A 138 38.08 -11.52 -59.76
CA VAL A 138 37.28 -12.16 -60.82
C VAL A 138 36.05 -12.75 -60.11
N LEU A 139 34.97 -12.99 -60.87
CA LEU A 139 33.73 -13.65 -60.47
C LEU A 139 33.93 -14.90 -59.60
N THR A 140 33.15 -15.03 -58.52
CA THR A 140 32.57 -16.32 -58.13
C THR A 140 31.25 -16.07 -57.40
N GLY A 141 30.14 -16.28 -58.10
CA GLY A 141 28.84 -16.46 -57.46
C GLY A 141 28.75 -17.89 -56.93
N CYS A 142 28.27 -18.04 -55.71
CA CYS A 142 27.46 -19.17 -55.27
C CYS A 142 26.58 -18.70 -54.11
N ALA A 143 25.28 -18.92 -54.29
CA ALA A 143 24.24 -18.66 -53.33
C ALA A 143 24.45 -19.49 -52.05
N ALA A 144 24.42 -18.79 -50.93
CA ALA A 144 23.89 -19.28 -49.66
C ALA A 144 23.47 -18.03 -48.89
N ASP A 145 22.16 -17.85 -48.73
CA ASP A 145 21.58 -16.89 -47.79
C ASP A 145 22.10 -17.23 -46.40
N THR A 146 23.23 -16.61 -46.07
CA THR A 146 23.78 -16.62 -44.73
C THR A 146 23.22 -15.35 -44.12
N SER A 147 22.03 -15.49 -43.54
CA SER A 147 21.53 -14.52 -42.58
C SER A 147 22.64 -14.34 -41.56
N SER A 148 23.30 -13.18 -41.61
CA SER A 148 24.17 -12.71 -40.55
C SER A 148 23.28 -12.49 -39.35
N ALA A 149 23.04 -13.56 -38.59
CA ALA A 149 22.63 -13.45 -37.21
C ALA A 149 23.74 -12.69 -36.51
N GLU A 150 23.47 -11.41 -36.27
CA GLU A 150 24.18 -10.64 -35.25
C GLU A 150 24.23 -11.51 -34.00
N PRO A 151 25.40 -11.75 -33.39
CA PRO A 151 25.45 -12.52 -32.17
C PRO A 151 24.60 -11.76 -31.17
N ALA A 152 23.46 -12.34 -30.78
CA ALA A 152 22.69 -11.87 -29.63
C ALA A 152 23.72 -11.67 -28.52
N ALA A 153 23.91 -10.42 -28.12
CA ALA A 153 24.69 -10.11 -26.94
C ALA A 153 24.13 -11.03 -25.85
N ALA A 154 24.99 -11.86 -25.26
CA ALA A 154 24.59 -12.67 -24.13
C ALA A 154 23.96 -11.71 -23.14
N ALA A 155 22.63 -11.81 -22.96
CA ALA A 155 21.92 -11.02 -22.00
C ALA A 155 22.68 -11.18 -20.68
N SER A 156 22.97 -10.06 -20.03
CA SER A 156 23.47 -10.09 -18.67
C SER A 156 22.54 -11.01 -17.87
N ASP A 157 23.10 -12.04 -17.22
CA ASP A 157 22.30 -12.91 -16.34
C ASP A 157 21.60 -12.10 -15.22
N VAL A 158 22.11 -10.88 -14.97
CA VAL A 158 21.66 -9.92 -13.96
C VAL A 158 20.79 -8.84 -14.59
N ILE A 159 19.54 -8.75 -14.15
CA ILE A 159 18.56 -7.74 -14.59
C ILE A 159 18.75 -6.45 -13.78
N ARG A 160 18.72 -5.29 -14.43
CA ARG A 160 18.80 -3.97 -13.77
C ARG A 160 17.41 -3.45 -13.46
N VAL A 161 17.11 -3.25 -12.17
CA VAL A 161 15.78 -2.85 -11.68
C VAL A 161 15.77 -1.45 -11.09
N GLY A 162 14.95 -0.56 -11.65
CA GLY A 162 14.70 0.78 -11.12
C GLY A 162 13.39 0.76 -10.34
N ALA A 163 13.42 0.95 -9.03
CA ALA A 163 12.23 0.83 -8.19
C ALA A 163 11.86 2.16 -7.53
N LEU A 164 10.57 2.43 -7.42
CA LEU A 164 10.02 3.61 -6.78
C LEU A 164 8.96 3.22 -5.74
N THR A 165 9.02 3.85 -4.56
CA THR A 165 8.01 3.71 -3.50
C THR A 165 7.43 5.07 -3.12
N PRO A 166 6.11 5.19 -2.83
CA PRO A 166 5.48 6.43 -2.42
C PRO A 166 5.92 6.85 -1.02
N GLY A 167 6.28 5.88 -0.16
CA GLY A 167 6.74 6.09 1.20
C GLY A 167 8.20 5.67 1.42
N ASN A 168 8.58 5.62 2.69
CA ASN A 168 9.90 5.15 3.11
C ASN A 168 9.98 3.62 3.03
N ALA A 169 11.09 3.09 2.55
CA ALA A 169 11.35 1.66 2.40
C ALA A 169 11.53 0.90 3.73
N ASN A 170 11.46 1.59 4.87
CA ASN A 170 11.62 1.02 6.22
C ASN A 170 10.36 1.22 7.09
N ASP A 171 9.19 1.32 6.46
CA ASP A 171 7.90 1.48 7.12
C ASP A 171 7.41 0.23 7.87
N GLY A 172 8.10 -0.91 7.72
CA GLY A 172 7.72 -2.17 8.34
C GLY A 172 6.56 -2.90 7.66
N ALA A 173 6.04 -2.40 6.53
CA ALA A 173 4.81 -2.86 5.91
C ALA A 173 4.90 -2.84 4.38
N PHE A 174 4.07 -2.02 3.71
CA PHE A 174 3.90 -2.02 2.25
C PHE A 174 5.21 -1.72 1.51
N ASN A 175 5.83 -0.57 1.75
CA ASN A 175 7.02 -0.16 0.97
C ASN A 175 8.24 -1.05 1.30
N GLN A 176 8.36 -1.49 2.56
CA GLN A 176 9.41 -2.41 2.96
C GLN A 176 9.30 -3.77 2.25
N SER A 177 8.08 -4.24 1.91
CA SER A 177 7.91 -5.51 1.20
C SER A 177 8.67 -5.54 -0.13
N LEU A 178 8.66 -4.44 -0.90
CA LEU A 178 9.44 -4.31 -2.13
C LEU A 178 10.93 -4.24 -1.84
N ALA A 179 11.33 -3.45 -0.83
CA ALA A 179 12.74 -3.28 -0.48
C ALA A 179 13.40 -4.61 -0.06
N ASP A 180 12.69 -5.40 0.76
CA ASP A 180 13.12 -6.72 1.20
C ASP A 180 13.22 -7.70 0.02
N ALA A 181 12.27 -7.64 -0.94
CA ALA A 181 12.29 -8.45 -2.15
C ALA A 181 13.48 -8.11 -3.08
N LEU A 182 13.72 -6.81 -3.32
CA LEU A 182 14.85 -6.31 -4.12
C LEU A 182 16.18 -6.74 -3.50
N ALA A 183 16.36 -6.52 -2.20
CA ALA A 183 17.57 -6.90 -1.49
C ALA A 183 17.83 -8.41 -1.58
N ARG A 184 16.79 -9.23 -1.39
CA ARG A 184 16.90 -10.69 -1.50
C ARG A 184 17.30 -11.16 -2.91
N LEU A 185 16.68 -10.61 -3.95
CA LEU A 185 17.01 -10.97 -5.33
C LEU A 185 18.42 -10.52 -5.73
N ALA A 186 18.89 -9.39 -5.19
CA ALA A 186 20.26 -8.93 -5.38
C ALA A 186 21.27 -9.84 -4.67
N ASP A 187 20.98 -10.27 -3.44
CA ASP A 187 21.80 -11.23 -2.70
C ASP A 187 21.87 -12.60 -3.40
N GLU A 188 20.79 -12.99 -4.09
CA GLU A 188 20.74 -14.18 -4.96
C GLU A 188 21.52 -14.00 -6.27
N GLY A 189 21.99 -12.79 -6.58
CA GLY A 189 22.75 -12.45 -7.78
C GLY A 189 21.91 -12.37 -9.05
N LEU A 190 20.59 -12.19 -8.90
CA LEU A 190 19.64 -12.15 -10.02
C LEU A 190 19.44 -10.74 -10.57
N ILE A 191 19.62 -9.72 -9.73
CA ILE A 191 19.41 -8.33 -10.09
C ILE A 191 20.50 -7.39 -9.56
N GLU A 192 20.66 -6.27 -10.23
CA GLU A 192 21.20 -5.02 -9.67
C GLU A 192 20.04 -4.03 -9.57
N TYR A 193 19.92 -3.28 -8.47
CA TYR A 193 18.79 -2.37 -8.32
C TYR A 193 19.15 -1.00 -7.76
N GLU A 194 18.30 -0.03 -8.11
CA GLU A 194 18.24 1.27 -7.47
C GLU A 194 16.82 1.52 -6.95
N LEU A 195 16.70 1.93 -5.70
CA LEU A 195 15.43 2.29 -5.08
C LEU A 195 15.35 3.80 -4.86
N ARG A 196 14.20 4.39 -5.14
CA ARG A 196 13.86 5.79 -4.85
C ARG A 196 12.59 5.86 -4.01
N GLU A 197 12.73 6.43 -2.83
CA GLU A 197 11.67 6.54 -1.82
C GLU A 197 10.96 7.90 -1.89
N GLN A 198 9.79 8.02 -1.26
CA GLN A 198 9.02 9.27 -1.18
C GLN A 198 8.60 9.83 -2.55
N MET A 199 8.22 8.94 -3.47
CA MET A 199 7.91 9.26 -4.86
C MET A 199 6.41 9.40 -5.14
N ALA A 200 5.59 9.70 -4.13
CA ALA A 200 4.14 9.79 -4.28
C ALA A 200 3.67 10.97 -5.17
N ASP A 201 4.49 12.01 -5.35
CA ASP A 201 4.16 13.16 -6.19
C ASP A 201 4.59 12.91 -7.65
N PRO A 202 3.66 12.86 -8.63
CA PRO A 202 3.96 12.68 -10.04
C PRO A 202 4.99 13.69 -10.59
N ALA A 203 4.98 14.93 -10.10
CA ALA A 203 5.93 15.95 -10.52
C ALA A 203 7.40 15.61 -10.16
N THR A 204 7.58 14.72 -9.19
CA THR A 204 8.89 14.22 -8.76
C THR A 204 9.18 12.83 -9.33
N SER A 205 8.17 11.95 -9.43
CA SER A 205 8.38 10.57 -9.88
C SER A 205 8.52 10.41 -11.39
N GLU A 206 7.77 11.15 -12.23
CA GLU A 206 7.88 11.04 -13.70
C GLU A 206 9.32 11.27 -14.22
N PRO A 207 10.05 12.33 -13.80
CA PRO A 207 11.43 12.52 -14.24
C PRO A 207 12.38 11.40 -13.80
N VAL A 208 12.13 10.79 -12.63
CA VAL A 208 12.94 9.68 -12.11
C VAL A 208 12.69 8.40 -12.88
N ILE A 209 11.43 8.10 -13.21
CA ILE A 209 11.04 6.96 -14.06
C ILE A 209 11.71 7.10 -15.44
N ALA A 210 11.61 8.29 -16.05
CA ALA A 210 12.24 8.56 -17.35
C ALA A 210 13.79 8.50 -17.30
N ASP A 211 14.40 8.90 -16.18
CA ASP A 211 15.84 8.79 -15.95
C ASP A 211 16.28 7.32 -15.86
N PHE A 212 15.55 6.46 -15.13
CA PHE A 212 15.82 5.02 -15.12
C PHE A 212 15.69 4.41 -16.52
N ALA A 213 14.62 4.73 -17.25
CA ALA A 213 14.42 4.21 -18.60
C ALA A 213 15.56 4.65 -19.56
N SER A 214 15.96 5.92 -19.48
CA SER A 214 17.07 6.48 -20.29
C SER A 214 18.44 5.87 -19.94
N GLN A 215 18.61 5.37 -18.71
CA GLN A 215 19.82 4.70 -18.26
C GLN A 215 19.88 3.21 -18.64
N GLY A 216 18.86 2.70 -19.34
CA GLY A 216 18.79 1.31 -19.78
C GLY A 216 18.64 0.35 -18.60
N PHE A 217 17.80 0.70 -17.62
CA PHE A 217 17.25 -0.30 -16.71
C PHE A 217 16.32 -1.22 -17.49
N ASP A 218 16.35 -2.51 -17.17
CA ASP A 218 15.58 -3.53 -17.87
C ASP A 218 14.12 -3.52 -17.38
N LEU A 219 13.92 -3.36 -16.06
CA LEU A 219 12.60 -3.32 -15.42
C LEU A 219 12.46 -2.08 -14.51
N ILE A 220 11.34 -1.37 -14.63
CA ILE A 220 11.00 -0.24 -13.75
C ILE A 220 9.74 -0.55 -12.93
N VAL A 221 9.89 -0.60 -11.61
CA VAL A 221 8.82 -0.99 -10.68
C VAL A 221 8.22 0.24 -10.00
N GLY A 222 7.00 0.61 -10.38
CA GLY A 222 6.16 1.57 -9.66
C GLY A 222 5.31 0.88 -8.58
N HIS A 223 5.75 0.94 -7.32
CA HIS A 223 5.08 0.28 -6.20
C HIS A 223 4.26 1.27 -5.38
N GLY A 224 2.99 1.45 -5.71
CA GLY A 224 2.07 2.40 -5.09
C GLY A 224 1.06 2.92 -6.11
N ILE A 225 -0.20 3.09 -5.71
CA ILE A 225 -1.26 3.54 -6.62
C ILE A 225 -0.98 4.95 -7.14
N GLU A 226 -0.28 5.75 -6.36
CA GLU A 226 0.16 7.11 -6.68
C GLU A 226 1.16 7.15 -7.85
N LEU A 227 1.84 6.04 -8.12
CA LEU A 227 2.85 5.93 -9.18
C LEU A 227 2.26 5.44 -10.51
N GLY A 228 1.04 4.87 -10.51
CA GLY A 228 0.46 4.21 -11.68
C GLY A 228 0.38 5.12 -12.91
N ASP A 229 -0.19 6.31 -12.76
CA ASP A 229 -0.34 7.27 -13.87
C ASP A 229 1.02 7.72 -14.44
N ALA A 230 2.01 7.93 -13.56
CA ALA A 230 3.37 8.33 -13.96
C ALA A 230 4.08 7.21 -14.73
N ILE A 231 3.89 5.95 -14.34
CA ILE A 231 4.42 4.78 -15.05
C ILE A 231 3.85 4.73 -16.47
N PHE A 232 2.52 4.79 -16.63
CA PHE A 232 1.90 4.75 -17.96
C PHE A 232 2.34 5.91 -18.84
N SER A 233 2.43 7.12 -18.27
CA SER A 233 2.89 8.33 -18.97
C SER A 233 4.27 8.14 -19.60
N VAL A 234 5.23 7.60 -18.83
CA VAL A 234 6.60 7.40 -19.32
C VAL A 234 6.73 6.17 -20.22
N ALA A 235 5.99 5.09 -19.95
CA ALA A 235 6.08 3.85 -20.71
C ALA A 235 5.77 4.03 -22.21
N GLU A 236 4.95 5.01 -22.57
CA GLU A 236 4.65 5.37 -23.98
C GLU A 236 5.90 5.82 -24.76
N ASP A 237 6.86 6.45 -24.09
CA ASP A 237 8.09 6.97 -24.70
C ASP A 237 9.23 5.94 -24.75
N PHE A 238 9.10 4.83 -24.01
CA PHE A 238 10.14 3.80 -23.86
C PHE A 238 9.58 2.37 -24.10
N PRO A 239 9.22 2.03 -25.35
CA PRO A 239 8.58 0.75 -25.67
C PRO A 239 9.47 -0.48 -25.49
N ASP A 240 10.80 -0.29 -25.37
CA ASP A 240 11.79 -1.36 -25.20
C ASP A 240 12.19 -1.56 -23.72
N VAL A 241 11.54 -0.86 -22.78
CA VAL A 241 11.76 -0.99 -21.34
C VAL A 241 10.50 -1.55 -20.71
N ASP A 242 10.67 -2.49 -19.78
CA ASP A 242 9.57 -3.13 -19.07
C ASP A 242 9.19 -2.34 -17.82
N PHE A 243 7.89 -2.22 -17.55
CA PHE A 243 7.35 -1.45 -16.43
C PHE A 243 6.31 -2.25 -15.65
N THR A 244 6.22 -2.00 -14.34
CA THR A 244 5.08 -2.44 -13.53
C THR A 244 4.31 -1.24 -12.97
N ALA A 245 2.99 -1.27 -13.03
CA ALA A 245 2.12 -0.28 -12.39
C ALA A 245 1.18 -0.94 -11.38
N SER A 246 1.12 -0.42 -10.15
CA SER A 246 0.18 -0.91 -9.14
C SER A 246 -1.07 -0.03 -9.04
N GLY A 247 -2.21 -0.61 -8.65
CA GLY A 247 -3.42 0.17 -8.40
C GLY A 247 -4.59 -0.62 -7.84
N GLY A 248 -5.78 -0.02 -7.92
CA GLY A 248 -7.03 -0.71 -7.59
C GLY A 248 -7.36 -1.82 -8.59
N VAL A 249 -8.41 -2.58 -8.35
CA VAL A 249 -8.80 -3.73 -9.20
C VAL A 249 -8.98 -3.35 -10.67
N ASP A 250 -9.39 -2.11 -10.96
CA ASP A 250 -9.56 -1.60 -12.33
C ASP A 250 -8.24 -1.44 -13.09
N ILE A 251 -7.08 -1.49 -12.42
CA ILE A 251 -5.78 -1.42 -13.08
C ILE A 251 -5.46 -2.69 -13.87
N LEU A 252 -6.01 -3.84 -13.47
CA LEU A 252 -5.70 -5.14 -14.06
C LEU A 252 -6.07 -5.22 -15.55
N ASP A 253 -7.02 -4.39 -16.00
CA ASP A 253 -7.45 -4.30 -17.40
C ASP A 253 -6.67 -3.22 -18.20
N LYS A 254 -5.63 -2.60 -17.61
CA LYS A 254 -4.88 -1.47 -18.20
C LYS A 254 -3.46 -1.83 -18.66
N GLY A 255 -3.05 -3.09 -18.57
CA GLY A 255 -1.74 -3.54 -19.06
C GLY A 255 -1.51 -3.17 -20.54
N THR A 256 -0.25 -2.93 -20.90
CA THR A 256 0.22 -2.69 -22.28
C THR A 256 1.35 -3.64 -22.61
N ASP A 257 1.79 -3.68 -23.86
CA ASP A 257 2.85 -4.59 -24.33
C ASP A 257 4.15 -4.51 -23.50
N ASN A 258 4.42 -3.39 -22.82
CA ASN A 258 5.59 -3.17 -21.97
C ASN A 258 5.22 -2.77 -20.52
N VAL A 259 3.93 -2.82 -20.14
CA VAL A 259 3.48 -2.52 -18.77
C VAL A 259 2.64 -3.69 -18.26
N GLU A 260 3.15 -4.35 -17.23
CA GLU A 260 2.32 -5.22 -16.41
C GLU A 260 1.68 -4.44 -15.26
N THR A 261 0.49 -4.86 -14.89
CA THR A 261 -0.28 -4.21 -13.83
C THR A 261 -0.47 -5.14 -12.65
N TRP A 262 -0.55 -4.59 -11.44
CA TRP A 262 -0.79 -5.44 -10.28
C TRP A 262 -1.63 -4.79 -9.19
N THR A 263 -2.26 -5.65 -8.40
CA THR A 263 -2.99 -5.30 -7.18
C THR A 263 -2.85 -6.42 -6.16
N TYR A 264 -3.41 -6.26 -4.97
CA TYR A 264 -3.48 -7.32 -3.97
C TYR A 264 -4.92 -7.59 -3.57
N ASP A 265 -5.20 -8.82 -3.13
CA ASP A 265 -6.54 -9.21 -2.71
C ASP A 265 -6.84 -8.73 -1.28
N ALA A 266 -7.43 -7.53 -1.18
CA ALA A 266 -7.86 -6.93 0.09
C ALA A 266 -8.86 -7.81 0.87
N THR A 267 -9.64 -8.66 0.18
CA THR A 267 -10.60 -9.56 0.83
C THR A 267 -9.86 -10.66 1.60
N GLN A 268 -8.77 -11.19 1.03
CA GLN A 268 -7.90 -12.17 1.68
C GLN A 268 -7.17 -11.55 2.87
N VAL A 269 -6.68 -10.31 2.74
CA VAL A 269 -6.03 -9.58 3.84
C VAL A 269 -6.96 -9.44 5.04
N GLY A 270 -8.17 -8.94 4.81
CA GLY A 270 -9.19 -8.77 5.84
C GLY A 270 -9.56 -10.11 6.47
N TYR A 271 -9.94 -11.09 5.65
CA TYR A 271 -10.42 -12.38 6.12
C TYR A 271 -9.39 -13.13 6.96
N LEU A 272 -8.12 -13.16 6.52
CA LEU A 272 -7.06 -13.81 7.27
C LEU A 272 -6.78 -13.10 8.60
N SER A 273 -6.72 -11.77 8.59
CA SER A 273 -6.54 -10.96 9.81
C SER A 273 -7.66 -11.21 10.82
N GLY A 274 -8.90 -11.25 10.35
CA GLY A 274 -10.07 -11.55 11.16
C GLY A 274 -10.08 -12.98 11.70
N TYR A 275 -9.69 -13.95 10.88
CA TYR A 275 -9.59 -15.35 11.31
C TYR A 275 -8.55 -15.51 12.42
N ILE A 276 -7.36 -14.91 12.28
CA ILE A 276 -6.34 -14.89 13.33
C ILE A 276 -6.89 -14.25 14.60
N ALA A 277 -7.56 -13.09 14.48
CA ALA A 277 -8.17 -12.40 15.61
C ALA A 277 -9.20 -13.29 16.33
N GLY A 278 -10.09 -13.95 15.60
CA GLY A 278 -11.09 -14.85 16.17
C GLY A 278 -10.47 -16.06 16.87
N LEU A 279 -9.39 -16.62 16.32
CA LEU A 279 -8.70 -17.76 16.94
C LEU A 279 -8.05 -17.42 18.29
N THR A 280 -7.79 -16.14 18.59
CA THR A 280 -7.33 -15.74 19.94
C THR A 280 -8.36 -16.01 21.03
N GLY A 281 -9.64 -16.14 20.68
CA GLY A 281 -10.74 -16.29 21.64
C GLY A 281 -11.16 -14.98 22.31
N ALA A 282 -10.69 -13.83 21.83
CA ALA A 282 -11.10 -12.49 22.29
C ALA A 282 -12.64 -12.35 22.32
N ALA A 283 -13.17 -11.76 23.39
CA ALA A 283 -14.61 -11.59 23.57
C ALA A 283 -15.13 -10.29 22.92
N GLY A 284 -14.31 -9.23 22.91
CA GLY A 284 -14.63 -7.92 22.38
C GLY A 284 -13.56 -7.44 21.42
N VAL A 285 -13.94 -7.20 20.16
CA VAL A 285 -13.01 -6.77 19.12
C VAL A 285 -13.29 -5.32 18.74
N GLY A 286 -12.34 -4.44 19.05
CA GLY A 286 -12.32 -3.05 18.58
C GLY A 286 -11.62 -2.94 17.23
N ARG A 287 -12.09 -2.03 16.37
CA ARG A 287 -11.54 -1.82 15.02
C ARG A 287 -11.31 -0.33 14.82
N VAL A 288 -10.06 0.06 14.55
CA VAL A 288 -9.64 1.44 14.32
C VAL A 288 -8.95 1.52 12.97
N GLU A 289 -9.54 2.27 12.05
CA GLU A 289 -9.04 2.39 10.69
C GLU A 289 -8.71 3.83 10.32
N SER A 290 -7.96 4.03 9.26
CA SER A 290 -7.48 5.35 8.83
C SER A 290 -8.62 6.22 8.26
N MET A 291 -8.82 6.17 6.94
CA MET A 291 -9.85 6.93 6.24
C MET A 291 -11.00 6.02 5.83
N GLU A 292 -12.20 6.58 5.72
CA GLU A 292 -13.39 5.86 5.29
C GLU A 292 -13.42 5.72 3.75
N LEU A 293 -12.50 4.91 3.22
CA LEU A 293 -12.37 4.62 1.78
C LEU A 293 -12.91 3.22 1.46
N ASP A 294 -13.32 3.00 0.20
CA ASP A 294 -13.98 1.76 -0.20
C ASP A 294 -13.10 0.52 0.02
N PHE A 295 -11.79 0.59 -0.25
CA PHE A 295 -10.89 -0.53 0.01
C PHE A 295 -10.75 -0.83 1.52
N VAL A 296 -10.70 0.20 2.37
CA VAL A 296 -10.63 0.05 3.83
C VAL A 296 -11.91 -0.61 4.34
N LYS A 297 -13.08 -0.21 3.81
CA LYS A 297 -14.37 -0.83 4.14
C LYS A 297 -14.41 -2.30 3.75
N VAL A 298 -13.97 -2.63 2.54
CA VAL A 298 -13.92 -4.02 2.07
C VAL A 298 -13.01 -4.86 2.96
N THR A 299 -11.81 -4.37 3.29
CA THR A 299 -10.90 -5.08 4.19
C THR A 299 -11.51 -5.28 5.58
N ASP A 300 -12.17 -4.26 6.16
CA ASP A 300 -12.88 -4.39 7.44
C ASP A 300 -14.04 -5.37 7.36
N GLU A 301 -14.85 -5.32 6.30
CA GLU A 301 -15.97 -6.25 6.06
C GLU A 301 -15.50 -7.71 6.07
N PHE A 302 -14.42 -8.01 5.34
CA PHE A 302 -13.83 -9.34 5.32
C PHE A 302 -13.15 -9.72 6.63
N PHE A 303 -12.59 -8.75 7.38
CA PHE A 303 -12.15 -8.98 8.75
C PHE A 303 -13.31 -9.47 9.64
N GLN A 304 -14.50 -8.87 9.52
CA GLN A 304 -15.67 -9.32 10.30
C GLN A 304 -16.04 -10.77 9.96
N LEU A 305 -16.00 -11.14 8.68
CA LEU A 305 -16.28 -12.49 8.22
C LEU A 305 -15.23 -13.49 8.76
N GLY A 306 -13.96 -13.12 8.74
CA GLY A 306 -12.88 -13.92 9.32
C GLY A 306 -13.06 -14.16 10.82
N VAL A 307 -13.37 -13.10 11.59
CA VAL A 307 -13.66 -13.22 13.03
C VAL A 307 -14.85 -14.15 13.26
N ALA A 308 -15.94 -13.98 12.51
CA ALA A 308 -17.13 -14.79 12.64
C ALA A 308 -16.89 -16.28 12.31
N ALA A 309 -16.01 -16.57 11.36
CA ALA A 309 -15.64 -17.92 10.98
C ALA A 309 -14.87 -18.65 12.10
N ALA A 310 -13.95 -17.97 12.78
CA ALA A 310 -13.15 -18.54 13.86
C ALA A 310 -13.83 -18.49 15.24
N ASN A 311 -14.54 -17.39 15.53
CA ASN A 311 -15.19 -17.13 16.81
C ASN A 311 -16.54 -16.40 16.61
N PRO A 312 -17.63 -17.13 16.33
CA PRO A 312 -18.96 -16.55 16.13
C PRO A 312 -19.57 -15.94 17.40
N ALA A 313 -18.95 -16.11 18.58
CA ALA A 313 -19.39 -15.53 19.84
C ALA A 313 -18.73 -14.16 20.14
N ALA A 314 -17.72 -13.76 19.37
CA ALA A 314 -17.06 -12.47 19.54
C ALA A 314 -18.04 -11.31 19.31
N THR A 315 -17.94 -10.28 20.14
CA THR A 315 -18.66 -9.01 19.96
C THR A 315 -17.78 -8.05 19.19
N LEU A 316 -18.17 -7.72 17.96
CA LEU A 316 -17.51 -6.72 17.14
C LEU A 316 -18.04 -5.32 17.49
N LEU A 317 -17.18 -4.45 18.02
CA LEU A 317 -17.53 -3.04 18.27
C LEU A 317 -17.53 -2.25 16.96
N PRO A 318 -18.35 -1.18 16.82
CA PRO A 318 -18.34 -0.35 15.62
C PRO A 318 -16.93 0.10 15.24
N VAL A 319 -16.59 0.03 13.95
CA VAL A 319 -15.33 0.57 13.44
C VAL A 319 -15.27 2.07 13.69
N VAL A 320 -14.10 2.55 14.13
CA VAL A 320 -13.82 3.97 14.32
C VAL A 320 -12.77 4.39 13.32
N TYR A 321 -13.11 5.34 12.45
CA TYR A 321 -12.16 5.93 11.50
C TYR A 321 -11.45 7.12 12.15
N ALA A 322 -10.13 7.12 12.14
CA ALA A 322 -9.29 8.22 12.63
C ALA A 322 -9.41 9.47 11.73
N GLY A 323 -9.84 9.30 10.47
CA GLY A 323 -10.05 10.37 9.49
C GLY A 323 -8.77 10.82 8.79
N SER A 324 -7.64 10.15 9.02
CA SER A 324 -6.33 10.42 8.45
C SER A 324 -5.52 9.12 8.38
N PHE A 325 -4.60 9.02 7.42
CA PHE A 325 -3.64 7.91 7.36
C PHE A 325 -2.53 8.00 8.39
N ASP A 326 -2.26 9.20 8.92
CA ASP A 326 -1.05 9.48 9.69
C ASP A 326 -1.32 10.05 11.09
N ASP A 327 -2.58 10.10 11.53
CA ASP A 327 -2.95 10.63 12.86
C ASP A 327 -2.96 9.55 13.95
N ALA A 328 -1.75 9.20 14.40
CA ALA A 328 -1.56 8.22 15.47
C ALA A 328 -2.17 8.67 16.81
N GLU A 329 -2.27 9.97 17.10
CA GLU A 329 -2.86 10.46 18.36
C GLU A 329 -4.38 10.26 18.37
N ALA A 330 -5.05 10.58 17.26
CA ALA A 330 -6.48 10.29 17.07
C ALA A 330 -6.76 8.79 17.16
N ALA A 331 -5.92 7.96 16.52
CA ALA A 331 -6.06 6.50 16.58
C ALA A 331 -5.86 5.94 17.99
N ALA A 332 -4.90 6.45 18.76
CA ALA A 332 -4.71 6.06 20.16
C ALA A 332 -5.94 6.41 21.01
N SER A 333 -6.51 7.60 20.82
CA SER A 333 -7.73 8.04 21.51
C SER A 333 -8.94 7.16 21.17
N ALA A 334 -9.13 6.86 19.89
CA ALA A 334 -10.17 5.94 19.41
C ALA A 334 -10.02 4.53 20.02
N THR A 335 -8.79 4.02 20.03
CA THR A 335 -8.46 2.70 20.59
C THR A 335 -8.80 2.62 22.07
N LYS A 336 -8.42 3.63 22.86
CA LYS A 336 -8.78 3.73 24.29
C LYS A 336 -10.29 3.73 24.49
N GLY A 337 -11.03 4.47 23.67
CA GLY A 337 -12.48 4.50 23.72
C GLY A 337 -13.14 3.14 23.42
N LEU A 338 -12.55 2.32 22.54
CA LEU A 338 -13.04 0.96 22.26
C LEU A 338 -12.70 -0.02 23.38
N ILE A 339 -11.52 0.12 24.00
CA ILE A 339 -11.13 -0.65 25.19
C ILE A 339 -12.08 -0.35 26.35
N ASP A 340 -12.43 0.92 26.56
CA ASP A 340 -13.42 1.34 27.57
C ASP A 340 -14.82 0.76 27.31
N GLN A 341 -15.14 0.46 26.04
CA GLN A 341 -16.38 -0.21 25.62
C GLN A 341 -16.31 -1.74 25.71
N GLY A 342 -15.17 -2.30 26.13
CA GLY A 342 -14.98 -3.72 26.38
C GLY A 342 -14.17 -4.48 25.32
N ALA A 343 -13.41 -3.78 24.47
CA ALA A 343 -12.46 -4.46 23.58
C ALA A 343 -11.30 -5.09 24.37
N ASP A 344 -11.05 -6.38 24.16
CA ASP A 344 -9.87 -7.12 24.65
C ASP A 344 -8.91 -7.53 23.52
N LEU A 345 -9.28 -7.23 22.28
CA LEU A 345 -8.44 -7.21 21.08
C LEU A 345 -8.78 -5.96 20.23
N VAL A 346 -7.77 -5.33 19.64
CA VAL A 346 -7.94 -4.21 18.69
C VAL A 346 -7.29 -4.49 17.33
N TYR A 347 -7.89 -3.99 16.26
CA TYR A 347 -7.46 -4.21 14.89
C TYR A 347 -7.28 -2.89 14.13
N THR A 348 -6.30 -2.85 13.24
CA THR A 348 -6.08 -1.77 12.28
C THR A 348 -5.39 -2.27 11.01
N THR A 349 -5.66 -1.64 9.87
CA THR A 349 -4.90 -1.83 8.62
C THR A 349 -3.99 -0.67 8.28
N GLY A 350 -4.07 0.44 9.03
CA GLY A 350 -3.41 1.67 8.67
C GLY A 350 -1.99 1.79 9.23
N ASP A 351 -0.99 1.78 8.35
CA ASP A 351 0.43 1.86 8.73
C ASP A 351 0.76 3.09 9.58
N GLY A 352 0.32 4.28 9.16
CA GLY A 352 0.61 5.54 9.86
C GLY A 352 -0.13 5.70 11.20
N ILE A 353 -1.24 4.98 11.40
CA ILE A 353 -2.00 4.98 12.67
C ILE A 353 -1.66 3.80 13.58
N ALA A 354 -0.98 2.77 13.06
CA ALA A 354 -0.64 1.53 13.78
C ALA A 354 0.15 1.79 15.06
N ALA A 355 1.02 2.81 15.07
CA ALA A 355 1.76 3.23 16.26
C ALA A 355 0.83 3.68 17.39
N GLY A 356 -0.23 4.42 17.08
CA GLY A 356 -1.22 4.88 18.04
C GLY A 356 -2.08 3.75 18.60
N VAL A 357 -2.57 2.89 17.70
CA VAL A 357 -3.37 1.70 18.06
C VAL A 357 -2.55 0.76 18.94
N GLY A 358 -1.35 0.40 18.49
CA GLY A 358 -0.46 -0.51 19.21
C GLY A 358 0.01 0.04 20.55
N ALA A 359 0.32 1.35 20.66
CA ALA A 359 0.69 1.96 21.93
C ALA A 359 -0.46 1.92 22.95
N ALA A 360 -1.69 2.22 22.53
CA ALA A 360 -2.86 2.13 23.39
C ALA A 360 -3.18 0.69 23.80
N ALA A 361 -3.01 -0.26 22.88
CA ALA A 361 -3.17 -1.70 23.18
C ALA A 361 -2.16 -2.17 24.23
N ALA A 362 -0.89 -1.81 24.05
CA ALA A 362 0.20 -2.13 24.97
C ALA A 362 0.01 -1.50 26.36
N GLU A 363 -0.44 -0.23 26.41
CA GLU A 363 -0.73 0.47 27.67
C GLU A 363 -1.84 -0.24 28.47
N ALA A 364 -2.87 -0.75 27.78
CA ALA A 364 -3.99 -1.45 28.39
C ALA A 364 -3.76 -2.96 28.59
N GLY A 365 -2.71 -3.53 28.00
CA GLY A 365 -2.46 -4.97 27.98
C GLY A 365 -3.52 -5.75 27.21
N VAL A 366 -4.09 -5.20 26.14
CA VAL A 366 -5.03 -5.89 25.24
C VAL A 366 -4.30 -6.38 23.99
N LEU A 367 -4.84 -7.38 23.31
CA LEU A 367 -4.22 -7.90 22.08
C LEU A 367 -4.37 -6.91 20.93
N SER A 368 -3.45 -6.94 19.96
CA SER A 368 -3.62 -6.23 18.70
C SER A 368 -3.37 -7.12 17.49
N ILE A 369 -3.96 -6.74 16.35
CA ILE A 369 -3.73 -7.33 15.03
C ILE A 369 -3.45 -6.17 14.06
N GLY A 370 -2.48 -6.36 13.17
CA GLY A 370 -2.16 -5.41 12.11
C GLY A 370 -1.17 -4.30 12.50
N VAL A 371 -0.59 -4.34 13.71
CA VAL A 371 0.40 -3.36 14.12
C VAL A 371 1.73 -3.63 13.42
N SER A 372 2.21 -2.67 12.63
CA SER A 372 3.49 -2.79 11.91
C SER A 372 4.70 -2.66 12.85
N PRO A 373 5.87 -3.19 12.47
CA PRO A 373 7.09 -3.04 13.25
C PRO A 373 7.54 -1.61 13.53
N ALA A 374 7.15 -0.65 12.67
CA ALA A 374 7.43 0.76 12.87
C ALA A 374 6.78 1.36 14.14
N ALA A 375 5.74 0.70 14.67
CA ALA A 375 5.11 1.09 15.94
C ALA A 375 6.03 0.90 17.18
N GLY A 376 7.12 0.16 17.04
CA GLY A 376 8.11 -0.07 18.10
C GLY A 376 7.82 -1.30 18.98
N GLU A 377 8.84 -1.73 19.73
CA GLU A 377 8.84 -3.00 20.47
C GLU A 377 7.68 -3.13 21.47
N ALA A 378 7.32 -2.04 22.15
CA ALA A 378 6.24 -2.06 23.14
C ALA A 378 4.88 -2.35 22.50
N ALA A 379 4.60 -1.72 21.36
CA ALA A 379 3.37 -1.95 20.60
C ALA A 379 3.33 -3.36 19.99
N LEU A 380 4.48 -3.84 19.49
CA LEU A 380 4.62 -5.19 18.96
C LEU A 380 4.44 -6.29 20.01
N ALA A 381 4.77 -6.00 21.28
CA ALA A 381 4.66 -6.99 22.36
C ALA A 381 3.22 -7.52 22.54
N THR A 382 2.22 -6.70 22.23
CA THR A 382 0.80 -7.07 22.26
C THR A 382 0.23 -7.46 20.89
N ASN A 383 0.99 -7.28 19.82
CA ASN A 383 0.55 -7.65 18.48
C ASN A 383 0.66 -9.15 18.29
N VAL A 384 -0.45 -9.81 17.95
CA VAL A 384 -0.51 -11.26 17.73
C VAL A 384 0.04 -11.59 16.34
N SER A 385 -0.34 -10.82 15.32
CA SER A 385 0.11 -11.00 13.93
C SER A 385 -0.28 -9.80 13.08
N THR A 386 0.38 -9.67 11.94
CA THR A 386 0.05 -8.72 10.86
C THR A 386 0.01 -9.51 9.57
N VAL A 387 -1.03 -9.31 8.75
CA VAL A 387 -1.08 -9.86 7.39
C VAL A 387 -0.45 -8.83 6.47
N ASP A 388 0.56 -9.25 5.71
CA ASP A 388 1.43 -8.36 4.94
C ASP A 388 1.58 -8.84 3.50
N LEU A 389 1.97 -7.90 2.65
CA LEU A 389 2.40 -8.16 1.28
C LEU A 389 3.80 -8.79 1.30
N ASP A 390 4.01 -9.82 0.49
CA ASP A 390 5.33 -10.35 0.15
C ASP A 390 5.55 -10.18 -1.35
N MET A 391 6.39 -9.20 -1.71
CA MET A 391 6.68 -8.91 -3.12
C MET A 391 7.71 -9.85 -3.73
N TYR A 392 8.40 -10.70 -2.95
CA TYR A 392 9.42 -11.59 -3.49
C TYR A 392 8.89 -12.53 -4.58
N PRO A 393 7.82 -13.32 -4.40
CA PRO A 393 7.36 -14.24 -5.43
C PRO A 393 6.92 -13.52 -6.71
N ILE A 394 6.28 -12.36 -6.56
CA ILE A 394 5.79 -11.57 -7.70
C ILE A 394 6.95 -10.93 -8.46
N LEU A 395 7.85 -10.25 -7.74
CA LEU A 395 9.03 -9.65 -8.36
C LEU A 395 9.93 -10.71 -8.99
N LYS A 396 10.07 -11.88 -8.38
CA LYS A 396 10.83 -12.99 -8.96
C LYS A 396 10.23 -13.47 -10.29
N ALA A 397 8.89 -13.52 -10.41
CA ALA A 397 8.21 -13.90 -11.64
C ALA A 397 8.48 -12.86 -12.75
N TRP A 398 8.32 -11.57 -12.45
CA TRP A 398 8.66 -10.50 -13.40
C TRP A 398 10.10 -10.56 -13.88
N ILE A 399 11.06 -10.79 -12.97
CA ILE A 399 12.47 -10.92 -13.35
C ILE A 399 12.71 -12.11 -14.29
N ASP A 400 11.96 -13.19 -14.15
CA ASP A 400 12.05 -14.33 -15.07
C ASP A 400 11.40 -14.02 -16.43
N GLU A 401 10.26 -13.33 -16.44
CA GLU A 401 9.57 -12.90 -17.67
C GLU A 401 10.41 -11.92 -18.48
N VAL A 402 11.02 -10.93 -17.82
CA VAL A 402 11.97 -9.98 -18.45
C VAL A 402 13.16 -10.75 -19.03
N ARG A 403 13.72 -11.71 -18.28
CA ARG A 403 14.85 -12.53 -18.75
C ARG A 403 14.49 -13.38 -19.97
N ASP A 404 13.29 -13.94 -19.98
CA ASP A 404 12.81 -14.83 -21.04
C ASP A 404 12.22 -14.06 -22.24
N GLY A 405 12.07 -12.73 -22.12
CA GLY A 405 11.50 -11.86 -23.15
C GLY A 405 9.98 -12.01 -23.32
N GLY A 406 9.30 -12.43 -22.26
CA GLY A 406 7.86 -12.71 -22.23
C GLY A 406 7.04 -11.73 -21.39
N PHE A 407 7.66 -10.65 -20.88
CA PHE A 407 7.02 -9.65 -20.04
C PHE A 407 5.97 -8.83 -20.81
N GLY A 408 4.91 -8.39 -20.12
CA GLY A 408 3.98 -7.38 -20.62
C GLY A 408 2.54 -7.85 -20.82
N GLY A 409 1.59 -6.92 -20.66
CA GLY A 409 0.16 -7.12 -20.98
C GLY A 409 -0.67 -7.82 -19.90
N ASP A 410 -0.03 -8.36 -18.87
CA ASP A 410 -0.68 -9.14 -17.82
C ASP A 410 -1.08 -8.30 -16.58
N GLY A 411 -2.11 -8.80 -15.90
CA GLY A 411 -2.63 -8.28 -14.64
C GLY A 411 -2.41 -9.27 -13.51
N VAL A 412 -1.59 -8.92 -12.53
CA VAL A 412 -1.21 -9.79 -11.42
C VAL A 412 -1.97 -9.42 -10.15
N VAL A 413 -2.55 -10.41 -9.48
CA VAL A 413 -3.16 -10.23 -8.16
C VAL A 413 -2.30 -10.93 -7.12
N SER A 414 -1.71 -10.20 -6.17
CA SER A 414 -1.07 -10.78 -5.00
C SER A 414 -2.12 -11.44 -4.10
N THR A 415 -1.96 -12.74 -3.87
CA THR A 415 -2.90 -13.59 -3.12
C THR A 415 -2.14 -14.49 -2.15
N LEU A 416 -2.85 -15.16 -1.25
CA LEU A 416 -2.31 -16.22 -0.42
C LEU A 416 -1.83 -17.40 -1.29
N ALA A 417 -2.54 -17.69 -2.39
CA ALA A 417 -2.26 -18.82 -3.27
C ALA A 417 -0.92 -18.72 -4.01
N ASN A 418 -0.56 -17.52 -4.45
CA ASN A 418 0.73 -17.27 -5.11
C ASN A 418 1.81 -16.77 -4.14
N GLY A 419 1.53 -16.76 -2.83
CA GLY A 419 2.45 -16.28 -1.81
C GLY A 419 2.66 -14.77 -1.79
N GLY A 420 1.94 -14.00 -2.62
CA GLY A 420 2.00 -12.53 -2.61
C GLY A 420 1.40 -11.93 -1.33
N LEU A 421 0.56 -12.67 -0.62
CA LEU A 421 0.10 -12.32 0.72
C LEU A 421 0.62 -13.35 1.73
N THR A 422 1.04 -12.86 2.88
CA THR A 422 1.55 -13.68 3.98
C THR A 422 1.13 -13.10 5.32
N TYR A 423 1.51 -13.74 6.42
CA TYR A 423 1.33 -13.19 7.75
C TYR A 423 2.64 -13.29 8.54
N LYS A 424 2.90 -12.28 9.37
CA LYS A 424 4.02 -12.30 10.31
C LYS A 424 3.80 -13.43 11.31
N LYS A 425 4.90 -14.03 11.76
CA LYS A 425 4.86 -15.15 12.72
C LYS A 425 3.97 -14.80 13.92
N ILE A 426 3.06 -15.72 14.28
CA ILE A 426 2.21 -15.59 15.45
C ILE A 426 3.07 -15.35 16.70
N ASN A 427 2.84 -14.22 17.35
CA ASN A 427 3.41 -13.86 18.62
C ASN A 427 2.51 -14.38 19.74
N ASP A 428 3.05 -15.23 20.62
CA ASP A 428 2.34 -15.67 21.81
C ASP A 428 2.40 -14.57 22.88
N VAL A 429 1.37 -13.72 22.90
CA VAL A 429 1.24 -12.62 23.86
C VAL A 429 0.92 -13.18 25.24
N GLU A 430 1.96 -13.47 26.01
CA GLU A 430 1.89 -13.95 27.40
C GLU A 430 1.04 -15.23 27.59
N GLY A 431 0.99 -16.13 26.62
CA GLY A 431 0.20 -17.36 26.70
C GLY A 431 -1.29 -17.17 26.40
N ARG A 432 -1.70 -15.98 25.93
CA ARG A 432 -3.11 -15.67 25.59
C ARG A 432 -3.50 -16.14 24.20
N VAL A 433 -2.54 -16.56 23.38
CA VAL A 433 -2.80 -17.05 22.03
C VAL A 433 -2.77 -18.58 22.07
N PRO A 434 -3.84 -19.27 21.62
CA PRO A 434 -3.83 -20.73 21.58
C PRO A 434 -2.65 -21.28 20.75
N SER A 435 -2.03 -22.36 21.21
CA SER A 435 -0.81 -22.89 20.56
C SER A 435 -1.07 -23.49 19.17
N ASP A 436 -2.34 -23.76 18.83
CA ASP A 436 -2.76 -24.31 17.54
C ASP A 436 -3.12 -23.24 16.50
N VAL A 437 -3.00 -21.94 16.84
CA VAL A 437 -3.33 -20.83 15.91
C VAL A 437 -2.53 -20.94 14.62
N THR A 438 -1.21 -21.13 14.69
CA THR A 438 -0.37 -21.26 13.49
C THR A 438 -0.85 -22.39 12.58
N ALA A 439 -1.12 -23.58 13.14
CA ALA A 439 -1.57 -24.72 12.34
C ALA A 439 -2.92 -24.48 11.65
N LYS A 440 -3.86 -23.82 12.34
CA LYS A 440 -5.18 -23.48 11.77
C LYS A 440 -5.09 -22.41 10.69
N VAL A 441 -4.18 -21.45 10.87
CA VAL A 441 -3.90 -20.41 9.87
C VAL A 441 -3.29 -21.04 8.62
N ASP A 442 -2.31 -21.94 8.78
CA ASP A 442 -1.70 -22.67 7.67
C ASP A 442 -2.72 -23.55 6.93
N GLU A 443 -3.61 -24.23 7.66
CA GLU A 443 -4.71 -25.01 7.08
C GLU A 443 -5.68 -24.13 6.28
N LEU A 444 -6.03 -22.96 6.81
CA LEU A 444 -6.87 -21.99 6.11
C LEU A 444 -6.19 -21.50 4.82
N ILE A 445 -4.91 -21.11 4.89
CA ILE A 445 -4.14 -20.65 3.73
C ILE A 445 -4.08 -21.75 2.67
N ALA A 446 -3.78 -22.99 3.07
CA ALA A 446 -3.75 -24.13 2.15
C ALA A 446 -5.11 -24.36 1.48
N GLY A 447 -6.20 -24.30 2.25
CA GLY A 447 -7.55 -24.48 1.72
C GLY A 447 -8.02 -23.36 0.80
N ILE A 448 -7.63 -22.11 1.07
CA ILE A 448 -7.87 -20.97 0.16
C ILE A 448 -7.06 -21.17 -1.13
N SER A 449 -5.80 -21.60 -1.00
CA SER A 449 -4.88 -21.75 -2.12
C SER A 449 -5.27 -22.89 -3.07
N ASP A 450 -5.81 -24.00 -2.55
CA ASP A 450 -6.27 -25.13 -3.36
C ASP A 450 -7.76 -25.03 -3.77
N GLY A 451 -8.45 -23.99 -3.31
CA GLY A 451 -9.86 -23.72 -3.60
C GLY A 451 -10.85 -24.59 -2.82
N SER A 452 -10.41 -25.40 -1.86
CA SER A 452 -11.31 -26.14 -0.97
C SER A 452 -12.04 -25.26 0.05
N ILE A 453 -11.48 -24.07 0.33
CA ILE A 453 -12.11 -23.00 1.11
C ILE A 453 -12.29 -21.79 0.20
N THR A 454 -13.52 -21.28 0.12
CA THR A 454 -13.84 -20.05 -0.60
C THR A 454 -14.18 -18.96 0.40
N ILE A 455 -13.54 -17.79 0.24
CA ILE A 455 -13.90 -16.59 0.98
C ILE A 455 -15.29 -16.13 0.50
N PRO A 456 -16.26 -15.87 1.40
CA PRO A 456 -17.67 -15.65 1.05
C PRO A 456 -17.99 -14.46 0.13
#